data_AF-A0A1F2QX70-F1
#
_entry.id   AF-A0A1F2QX70-F1
#
_cell.length_a   1.000
_cell.length_b   1.000
_cell.length_c   1.000
_cell.angle_alpha   90.00
_cell.angle_beta   90.00
_cell.angle_gamma   90.00
#
_symmetry.space_group_name_H-M   'P 1'
#
loop_
_entity.id
_entity.type
_entity.pdbx_description
1 polymer ?
#
loop_
_entity_poly.entity_id
_entity_poly.type
_entity_poly.pdbx_seq_one_letter_code
_entity_poly.pdbx_strand_id
1 'polypeptide(L)'
;MPRSATGRDAGDRRPGVVSALVFTVSLAACDAPREPVRVLALETHLRQQIADLESLVARAEKGALVPTDGLVVAVHEDVVRQVAQLALPREQVVGGRFRVRLETADVRLRDKHGAIRLGGRVSRAGDDFFDADIEAELAVFARLEAVAFDRTSGMLSGRVMPIGFELQKLGVAGERPLLRRLVAGFARLQEHVLAELAFPLTIPVGFESELRLAGREEGPVRIRPASCPVRVTVRDAAAHGGRLWIVLGIEAGPWTRAAPPGGRR
;
A
#
# COMPACT_ATOMS: atom_id res chain seq x y z
N MET A 1 55.50 50.42 -59.48
CA MET A 1 55.19 51.17 -60.72
C MET A 1 54.94 50.16 -61.84
N PRO A 2 54.10 50.41 -62.86
CA PRO A 2 52.95 51.33 -63.03
C PRO A 2 51.61 50.50 -63.05
N ARG A 3 50.39 50.94 -63.42
CA ARG A 3 49.69 52.26 -63.50
C ARG A 3 48.16 52.06 -63.32
N SER A 4 47.50 53.04 -62.73
CA SER A 4 46.19 53.65 -63.03
C SER A 4 45.01 52.89 -63.70
N ALA A 5 43.85 52.95 -63.03
CA ALA A 5 42.51 53.44 -63.49
C ALA A 5 41.75 52.67 -64.61
N THR A 6 40.40 52.68 -64.76
CA THR A 6 39.34 53.70 -64.52
C THR A 6 37.91 53.12 -64.36
N GLY A 7 36.99 53.89 -63.73
CA GLY A 7 35.53 53.96 -64.05
C GLY A 7 34.62 52.92 -63.37
N ARG A 8 33.48 53.20 -62.72
CA ARG A 8 32.54 54.35 -62.57
C ARG A 8 31.45 54.55 -63.66
N ASP A 9 30.38 53.75 -63.52
CA ASP A 9 28.96 54.04 -63.85
C ASP A 9 28.12 53.52 -62.65
N ALA A 10 27.02 54.10 -62.13
CA ALA A 10 25.95 55.01 -62.58
C ALA A 10 24.63 54.30 -62.99
N GLY A 11 23.50 54.72 -62.40
CA GLY A 11 22.14 54.21 -62.66
C GLY A 11 21.74 53.00 -61.80
N ASP A 12 21.14 53.17 -60.62
CA ASP A 12 19.72 53.52 -60.35
C ASP A 12 18.68 52.49 -60.85
N ARG A 13 18.04 51.82 -59.87
CA ARG A 13 16.70 51.19 -59.94
C ARG A 13 16.32 50.59 -58.57
N ARG A 14 15.42 51.29 -57.86
CA ARG A 14 14.50 50.69 -56.86
C ARG A 14 13.28 50.08 -57.63
N PRO A 15 12.30 49.37 -57.00
CA PRO A 15 12.11 49.03 -55.59
C PRO A 15 11.73 47.54 -55.32
N GLY A 16 11.53 47.16 -54.04
CA GLY A 16 10.53 46.15 -53.67
C GLY A 16 10.90 45.13 -52.57
N VAL A 17 9.88 44.75 -51.78
CA VAL A 17 9.77 43.54 -50.92
C VAL A 17 10.74 43.49 -49.71
N VAL A 18 10.35 43.87 -48.48
CA VAL A 18 9.38 43.24 -47.53
C VAL A 18 9.91 41.98 -46.83
N SER A 19 10.02 42.07 -45.50
CA SER A 19 10.03 41.03 -44.46
C SER A 19 10.86 39.74 -44.61
N ALA A 20 11.81 39.56 -43.69
CA ALA A 20 12.24 38.24 -43.20
C ALA A 20 12.23 38.22 -41.66
N LEU A 21 11.04 38.13 -41.08
CA LEU A 21 10.84 37.92 -39.65
C LEU A 21 11.10 36.44 -39.37
N VAL A 22 12.27 36.12 -38.80
CA VAL A 22 12.67 34.73 -38.53
C VAL A 22 11.78 34.16 -37.42
N PHE A 23 10.80 33.35 -37.82
CA PHE A 23 10.00 32.56 -36.89
C PHE A 23 10.88 31.50 -36.23
N THR A 24 11.28 31.74 -34.98
CA THR A 24 11.74 30.69 -34.08
C THR A 24 10.56 29.77 -33.76
N VAL A 25 10.42 28.70 -34.54
CA VAL A 25 9.48 27.62 -34.26
C VAL A 25 10.00 26.86 -33.04
N SER A 26 9.58 27.31 -31.86
CA SER A 26 9.73 26.54 -30.63
C SER A 26 8.90 25.28 -30.76
N LEU A 27 9.56 24.16 -31.06
CA LEU A 27 9.00 22.83 -30.90
C LEU A 27 8.78 22.57 -29.41
N ALA A 28 7.66 23.07 -28.89
CA ALA A 28 7.09 22.60 -27.65
C ALA A 28 6.74 21.13 -27.84
N ALA A 29 7.67 20.25 -27.45
CA ALA A 29 7.42 18.83 -27.31
C ALA A 29 6.44 18.65 -26.15
N CYS A 30 5.15 18.80 -26.46
CA CYS A 30 4.06 18.48 -25.55
C CYS A 30 4.13 16.99 -25.22
N ASP A 31 4.81 16.64 -24.13
CA ASP A 31 4.82 15.29 -23.57
C ASP A 31 3.42 15.04 -22.99
N ALA A 32 2.51 14.63 -23.87
CA ALA A 32 1.14 14.32 -23.50
C ALA A 32 1.16 13.23 -22.41
N PRO A 33 0.49 13.45 -21.26
CA PRO A 33 0.53 12.52 -20.14
C PRO A 33 0.05 11.14 -20.62
N ARG A 34 0.97 10.17 -20.59
CA ARG A 34 0.72 8.82 -21.13
C ARG A 34 -0.23 8.09 -20.18
N GLU A 35 -1.37 7.63 -20.70
CA GLU A 35 -2.33 6.88 -19.89
C GLU A 35 -1.69 5.60 -19.34
N PRO A 36 -1.76 5.37 -18.02
CA PRO A 36 -1.21 4.17 -17.40
C PRO A 36 -2.10 2.96 -17.71
N VAL A 37 -1.51 1.78 -17.93
CA VAL A 37 -2.31 0.58 -18.21
C VAL A 37 -2.77 -0.03 -16.89
N ARG A 38 -4.07 0.07 -16.65
CA ARG A 38 -4.74 -0.47 -15.45
C ARG A 38 -5.30 -1.85 -15.73
N VAL A 39 -4.99 -2.81 -14.86
CA VAL A 39 -5.61 -4.13 -14.86
C VAL A 39 -5.96 -4.47 -13.43
N LEU A 40 -7.22 -4.19 -13.10
CA LEU A 40 -7.83 -4.51 -11.82
C LEU A 40 -8.74 -5.73 -12.01
N ALA A 41 -8.92 -6.54 -10.96
CA ALA A 41 -10.10 -7.42 -10.84
C ALA A 41 -11.35 -6.56 -10.55
N LEU A 42 -11.62 -5.61 -11.44
CA LEU A 42 -12.47 -4.43 -11.19
C LEU A 42 -13.89 -4.83 -10.82
N GLU A 43 -14.44 -5.83 -11.51
CA GLU A 43 -15.81 -6.31 -11.31
C GLU A 43 -15.99 -6.94 -9.92
N THR A 44 -15.05 -7.80 -9.50
CA THR A 44 -15.04 -8.41 -8.15
C THR A 44 -14.84 -7.36 -7.07
N HIS A 45 -13.90 -6.43 -7.27
CA HIS A 45 -13.63 -5.36 -6.31
C HIS A 45 -14.81 -4.40 -6.15
N LEU A 46 -15.42 -3.94 -7.24
CA LEU A 46 -16.58 -3.05 -7.20
C LEU A 46 -17.80 -3.72 -6.56
N ARG A 47 -18.10 -4.99 -6.88
CA ARG A 47 -19.16 -5.76 -6.21
C ARG A 47 -18.94 -5.84 -4.71
N GLN A 48 -17.70 -6.11 -4.29
CA GLN A 48 -17.35 -6.17 -2.88
C GLN A 48 -17.50 -4.80 -2.19
N GLN A 49 -17.02 -3.71 -2.83
CA GLN A 49 -17.20 -2.36 -2.31
C GLN A 49 -18.68 -1.97 -2.14
N ILE A 50 -19.55 -2.35 -3.08
CA ILE A 50 -21.00 -2.14 -2.97
C ILE A 50 -21.55 -2.89 -1.74
N ALA A 51 -21.27 -4.19 -1.61
CA ALA A 51 -21.74 -5.00 -0.48
C ALA A 51 -21.23 -4.48 0.88
N ASP A 52 -20.01 -3.94 0.92
CA ASP A 52 -19.45 -3.33 2.14
C ASP A 52 -20.06 -1.97 2.46
N LEU A 53 -20.37 -1.14 1.46
CA LEU A 53 -21.12 0.10 1.64
C LEU A 53 -22.54 -0.17 2.12
N GLU A 54 -23.25 -1.13 1.51
CA GLU A 54 -24.58 -1.59 1.95
C GLU A 54 -24.54 -2.09 3.40
N SER A 55 -23.50 -2.85 3.78
CA SER A 55 -23.29 -3.31 5.16
C SER A 55 -23.07 -2.15 6.13
N LEU A 56 -22.30 -1.13 5.75
CA LEU A 56 -22.07 0.06 6.58
C LEU A 56 -23.34 0.92 6.72
N VAL A 57 -24.12 1.10 5.65
CA VAL A 57 -25.41 1.81 5.67
C VAL A 57 -26.39 1.09 6.60
N ALA A 58 -26.57 -0.23 6.43
CA ALA A 58 -27.47 -1.02 7.28
C ALA A 58 -27.07 -1.07 8.76
N ARG A 59 -25.80 -0.79 9.10
CA ARG A 59 -25.30 -0.59 10.48
C ARG A 59 -25.56 0.83 10.99
N ALA A 60 -25.33 1.84 10.15
CA ALA A 60 -25.61 3.24 10.45
C ALA A 60 -27.10 3.50 10.72
N GLU A 61 -27.98 2.92 9.91
CA GLU A 61 -29.45 2.95 10.10
C GLU A 61 -29.89 2.33 11.43
N LYS A 62 -29.15 1.33 11.91
CA LYS A 62 -29.36 0.69 13.23
C LYS A 62 -28.69 1.45 14.38
N GLY A 63 -28.10 2.62 14.12
CA GLY A 63 -27.53 3.52 15.12
C GLY A 63 -26.12 3.16 15.60
N ALA A 64 -25.45 2.15 15.02
CA ALA A 64 -24.14 1.70 15.47
C ALA A 64 -23.23 1.26 14.30
N LEU A 65 -22.37 2.16 13.82
CA LEU A 65 -21.31 1.83 12.86
C LEU A 65 -20.25 0.88 13.45
N VAL A 66 -19.99 1.01 14.75
CA VAL A 66 -19.06 0.18 15.53
C VAL A 66 -19.84 -0.43 16.71
N PRO A 67 -19.77 -1.75 16.93
CA PRO A 67 -20.35 -2.39 18.12
C PRO A 67 -19.84 -1.76 19.43
N THR A 68 -20.75 -1.50 20.38
CA THR A 68 -20.47 -0.84 21.66
C THR A 68 -20.22 -1.81 22.81
N ASP A 69 -20.33 -3.12 22.57
CA ASP A 69 -20.30 -4.21 23.56
C ASP A 69 -18.89 -4.82 23.78
N GLY A 70 -17.83 -4.05 23.57
CA GLY A 70 -16.44 -4.51 23.70
C GLY A 70 -15.42 -3.37 23.84
N LEU A 71 -14.15 -3.73 23.97
CA LEU A 71 -13.06 -2.73 23.93
C LEU A 71 -12.83 -2.31 22.48
N VAL A 72 -12.99 -1.02 22.19
CA VAL A 72 -12.72 -0.47 20.85
C VAL A 72 -11.32 0.14 20.84
N VAL A 73 -10.48 -0.34 19.92
CA VAL A 73 -9.17 0.23 19.62
C VAL A 73 -9.24 0.96 18.28
N ALA A 74 -8.71 2.18 18.22
CA ALA A 74 -8.65 2.98 17.00
C ALA A 74 -7.19 3.27 16.65
N VAL A 75 -6.71 2.74 15.53
CA VAL A 75 -5.35 2.95 15.03
C VAL A 75 -5.38 3.98 13.90
N HIS A 76 -4.53 5.02 13.98
CA HIS A 76 -4.50 6.08 12.96
C HIS A 76 -3.90 5.57 11.64
N GLU A 77 -4.38 6.10 10.51
CA GLU A 77 -3.89 5.79 9.16
C GLU A 77 -2.36 5.91 9.04
N ASP A 78 -1.73 6.94 9.63
CA ASP A 78 -0.28 7.11 9.58
C ASP A 78 0.50 6.00 10.30
N VAL A 79 -0.06 5.42 11.37
CA VAL A 79 0.57 4.29 12.07
C VAL A 79 0.49 3.05 11.18
N VAL A 80 -0.65 2.78 10.55
CA VAL A 80 -0.79 1.67 9.59
C VAL A 80 0.14 1.89 8.37
N ARG A 81 0.28 3.13 7.88
CA ARG A 81 1.20 3.50 6.79
C ARG A 81 2.67 3.25 7.18
N GLN A 82 3.09 3.67 8.36
CA GLN A 82 4.45 3.43 8.87
C GLN A 82 4.75 1.93 9.00
N VAL A 83 3.84 1.15 9.58
CA VAL A 83 3.99 -0.31 9.71
C VAL A 83 4.05 -0.98 8.33
N ALA A 84 3.20 -0.58 7.38
CA ALA A 84 3.23 -1.10 6.02
C ALA A 84 4.54 -0.74 5.30
N GLN A 85 5.06 0.46 5.51
CA GLN A 85 6.34 0.89 4.95
C GLN A 85 7.55 0.18 5.58
N LEU A 86 7.49 -0.19 6.86
CA LEU A 86 8.51 -1.01 7.55
C LEU A 86 8.55 -2.46 7.05
N ALA A 87 7.45 -2.96 6.46
CA ALA A 87 7.44 -4.27 5.82
C ALA A 87 8.12 -4.28 4.44
N LEU A 88 8.53 -3.10 3.92
CA LEU A 88 9.17 -2.88 2.62
C LEU A 88 10.65 -2.45 2.79
N PRO A 89 11.53 -2.67 1.80
CA PRO A 89 11.25 -3.27 0.49
C PRO A 89 11.03 -4.79 0.56
N ARG A 90 10.23 -5.31 -0.38
CA ARG A 90 10.02 -6.76 -0.58
C ARG A 90 10.25 -7.12 -2.03
N GLU A 91 10.93 -8.23 -2.26
CA GLU A 91 11.19 -8.75 -3.60
C GLU A 91 10.69 -10.18 -3.69
N GLN A 92 9.96 -10.50 -4.77
CA GLN A 92 9.31 -11.79 -4.95
C GLN A 92 9.21 -12.14 -6.43
N VAL A 93 9.47 -13.41 -6.76
CA VAL A 93 9.19 -13.94 -8.09
C VAL A 93 7.74 -14.44 -8.11
N VAL A 94 6.94 -13.84 -9.00
CA VAL A 94 5.51 -14.02 -9.13
C VAL A 94 5.21 -14.86 -10.37
N GLY A 95 4.41 -15.92 -10.21
CA GLY A 95 4.06 -16.86 -11.29
C GLY A 95 5.27 -17.49 -11.98
N GLY A 96 6.42 -17.57 -11.29
CA GLY A 96 7.69 -18.09 -11.81
C GLY A 96 8.32 -17.30 -12.96
N ARG A 97 7.84 -16.09 -13.28
CA ARG A 97 8.19 -15.37 -14.53
C ARG A 97 8.45 -13.87 -14.38
N PHE A 98 8.01 -13.26 -13.29
CA PHE A 98 8.17 -11.83 -13.06
C PHE A 98 8.78 -11.59 -11.70
N ARG A 99 9.85 -10.78 -11.64
CA ARG A 99 10.44 -10.31 -10.39
C ARG A 99 9.76 -9.01 -10.03
N VAL A 100 9.00 -9.00 -8.94
CA VAL A 100 8.29 -7.84 -8.42
C VAL A 100 9.03 -7.35 -7.18
N ARG A 101 9.37 -6.06 -7.17
CA ARG A 101 10.03 -5.39 -6.05
C ARG A 101 9.17 -4.24 -5.56
N LEU A 102 8.54 -4.40 -4.40
CA LEU A 102 7.72 -3.39 -3.74
C LEU A 102 8.61 -2.53 -2.83
N GLU A 103 8.47 -1.21 -2.91
CA GLU A 103 9.40 -0.24 -2.31
C GLU A 103 8.68 0.81 -1.45
N THR A 104 7.44 1.20 -1.80
CA THR A 104 6.65 2.21 -1.06
C THR A 104 5.22 1.76 -0.74
N ALA A 105 4.63 2.32 0.33
CA ALA A 105 3.23 2.09 0.70
C ALA A 105 2.49 3.41 1.02
N ASP A 106 1.42 3.70 0.29
CA ASP A 106 0.37 4.65 0.70
C ASP A 106 -0.83 3.87 1.24
N VAL A 107 -1.42 4.33 2.35
CA VAL A 107 -2.54 3.69 3.06
C VAL A 107 -3.63 4.73 3.24
N ARG A 108 -4.88 4.36 2.92
CA ARG A 108 -6.06 5.22 3.00
C ARG A 108 -7.24 4.48 3.63
N LEU A 109 -7.60 4.85 4.85
CA LEU A 109 -8.63 4.19 5.66
C LEU A 109 -9.97 4.92 5.50
N ARG A 110 -10.54 4.82 4.28
CA ARG A 110 -11.80 5.49 3.90
C ARG A 110 -12.96 4.51 3.71
N ASP A 111 -12.66 3.28 3.35
CA ASP A 111 -13.58 2.16 3.12
C ASP A 111 -13.26 1.01 4.07
N LYS A 112 -14.27 0.15 4.32
CA LYS A 112 -14.27 -0.87 5.39
C LYS A 112 -13.01 -1.74 5.48
N HIS A 113 -12.35 -2.03 4.36
CA HIS A 113 -11.15 -2.88 4.29
C HIS A 113 -9.83 -2.13 4.15
N GLY A 114 -9.86 -0.79 4.05
CA GLY A 114 -8.68 0.07 3.95
C GLY A 114 -7.87 -0.13 2.67
N ALA A 115 -7.98 0.80 1.73
CA ALA A 115 -7.18 0.79 0.51
C ALA A 115 -5.67 1.02 0.79
N ILE A 116 -4.83 0.16 0.22
CA ILE A 116 -3.36 0.26 0.24
C ILE A 116 -2.86 0.30 -1.21
N ARG A 117 -2.04 1.31 -1.55
CA ARG A 117 -1.33 1.39 -2.83
C ARG A 117 0.16 1.17 -2.57
N LEU A 118 0.67 0.06 -3.08
CA LEU A 118 2.07 -0.33 -2.97
C LEU A 118 2.79 0.08 -4.26
N GLY A 119 3.78 0.97 -4.17
CA GLY A 119 4.62 1.35 -5.29
C GLY A 119 5.86 0.47 -5.38
N GLY A 120 6.33 0.20 -6.60
CA GLY A 120 7.47 -0.65 -6.83
C GLY A 120 7.83 -0.78 -8.31
N ARG A 121 8.63 -1.78 -8.63
CA ARG A 121 9.08 -2.11 -9.98
C ARG A 121 8.81 -3.58 -10.31
N VAL A 122 8.61 -3.87 -11.58
CA VAL A 122 8.53 -5.24 -12.10
C VAL A 122 9.49 -5.42 -13.25
N SER A 123 10.19 -6.55 -13.25
CA SER A 123 11.01 -7.03 -14.36
C SER A 123 10.71 -8.50 -14.66
N ARG A 124 11.28 -9.00 -15.75
CA ARG A 124 11.18 -10.41 -16.12
C ARG A 124 12.15 -11.24 -15.27
N ALA A 125 11.71 -12.38 -14.75
CA ALA A 125 12.57 -13.30 -14.03
C ALA A 125 13.28 -14.23 -15.03
N GLY A 126 14.61 -14.17 -15.08
CA GLY A 126 15.48 -15.01 -15.91
C GLY A 126 16.93 -14.57 -15.78
N ASP A 127 17.86 -15.47 -16.09
CA ASP A 127 19.31 -15.22 -16.03
C ASP A 127 19.92 -14.85 -17.40
N ASP A 128 19.07 -14.69 -18.43
CA ASP A 128 19.49 -14.36 -19.78
C ASP A 128 19.99 -12.91 -19.84
N PHE A 129 21.31 -12.76 -20.07
CA PHE A 129 22.06 -11.48 -20.15
C PHE A 129 21.51 -10.44 -21.14
N PHE A 130 20.53 -10.80 -21.98
CA PHE A 130 19.90 -9.96 -23.00
C PHE A 130 18.43 -9.59 -22.70
N ASP A 131 17.84 -10.11 -21.62
CA ASP A 131 16.44 -9.87 -21.20
C ASP A 131 16.35 -8.93 -19.96
N ALA A 132 17.49 -8.43 -19.48
CA ALA A 132 17.66 -7.77 -18.18
C ALA A 132 17.08 -6.34 -18.07
N ASP A 133 16.90 -5.63 -19.19
CA ASP A 133 16.65 -4.18 -19.18
C ASP A 133 15.17 -3.78 -19.08
N ILE A 134 14.23 -4.74 -19.12
CA ILE A 134 12.80 -4.43 -19.14
C ILE A 134 12.24 -4.25 -17.72
N GLU A 135 12.51 -3.09 -17.12
CA GLU A 135 11.83 -2.62 -15.90
C GLU A 135 10.60 -1.75 -16.21
N ALA A 136 9.51 -1.96 -15.47
CA ALA A 136 8.34 -1.08 -15.46
C ALA A 136 7.99 -0.68 -14.02
N GLU A 137 7.45 0.52 -13.85
CA GLU A 137 6.87 0.94 -12.58
C GLU A 137 5.55 0.19 -12.36
N LEU A 138 5.37 -0.31 -11.13
CA LEU A 138 4.22 -1.08 -10.71
C LEU A 138 3.57 -0.38 -9.52
N ALA A 139 2.27 -0.12 -9.62
CA ALA A 139 1.43 0.19 -8.48
C ALA A 139 0.47 -0.98 -8.24
N VAL A 140 0.66 -1.71 -7.14
CA VAL A 140 -0.27 -2.76 -6.70
C VAL A 140 -1.31 -2.13 -5.80
N PHE A 141 -2.58 -2.38 -6.08
CA PHE A 141 -3.68 -2.06 -5.17
C PHE A 141 -3.96 -3.27 -4.31
N ALA A 142 -4.05 -3.06 -3.01
CA ALA A 142 -4.30 -4.07 -1.99
C ALA A 142 -5.32 -3.56 -0.97
N ARG A 143 -5.88 -4.48 -0.18
CA ARG A 143 -6.72 -4.20 0.98
C ARG A 143 -6.10 -4.81 2.24
N LEU A 144 -6.47 -4.29 3.42
CA LEU A 144 -6.14 -4.91 4.70
C LEU A 144 -7.24 -5.91 5.10
N GLU A 145 -6.96 -7.19 4.92
CA GLU A 145 -7.84 -8.27 5.37
C GLU A 145 -7.54 -8.73 6.79
N ALA A 146 -8.58 -9.27 7.44
CA ALA A 146 -8.52 -10.16 8.58
C ALA A 146 -7.58 -9.70 9.72
N VAL A 147 -8.00 -8.68 10.48
CA VAL A 147 -7.36 -8.36 11.76
C VAL A 147 -7.70 -9.44 12.78
N ALA A 148 -6.68 -10.12 13.29
CA ALA A 148 -6.76 -11.16 14.32
C ALA A 148 -5.80 -10.84 15.48
N PHE A 149 -6.05 -11.45 16.64
CA PHE A 149 -5.12 -11.40 17.77
C PHE A 149 -4.20 -12.63 17.72
N ASP A 150 -2.90 -12.40 17.50
CA ASP A 150 -1.90 -13.45 17.63
C ASP A 150 -1.49 -13.60 19.10
N ARG A 151 -1.85 -14.75 19.67
CA ARG A 151 -1.54 -15.12 21.06
C ARG A 151 -0.04 -15.34 21.32
N THR A 152 0.76 -15.58 20.28
CA THR A 152 2.19 -15.88 20.41
C THR A 152 3.01 -14.59 20.53
N SER A 153 2.75 -13.60 19.67
CA SER A 153 3.35 -12.26 19.79
C SER A 153 2.64 -11.36 20.80
N GLY A 154 1.39 -11.67 21.15
CA GLY A 154 0.54 -10.78 21.95
C GLY A 154 0.09 -9.52 21.20
N MET A 155 0.17 -9.52 19.87
CA MET A 155 -0.12 -8.38 19.01
C MET A 155 -1.30 -8.63 18.08
N LEU A 156 -1.84 -7.57 17.49
CA LEU A 156 -2.81 -7.66 16.41
C LEU A 156 -2.08 -7.87 15.07
N SER A 157 -2.51 -8.87 14.30
CA SER A 157 -2.00 -9.18 12.98
C SER A 157 -3.09 -8.99 11.92
N GLY A 158 -2.77 -8.33 10.82
CA GLY A 158 -3.59 -8.27 9.62
C GLY A 158 -2.85 -8.85 8.42
N ARG A 159 -3.50 -8.89 7.24
CA ARG A 159 -2.89 -9.33 6.00
C ARG A 159 -3.13 -8.33 4.88
N VAL A 160 -2.07 -7.87 4.23
CA VAL A 160 -2.18 -7.05 3.01
C VAL A 160 -2.44 -7.99 1.85
N MET A 161 -3.60 -7.84 1.21
CA MET A 161 -4.10 -8.72 0.14
C MET A 161 -4.25 -7.94 -1.17
N PRO A 162 -3.37 -8.19 -2.17
CA PRO A 162 -3.46 -7.59 -3.50
C PRO A 162 -4.77 -7.93 -4.23
N ILE A 163 -5.36 -6.93 -4.88
CA ILE A 163 -6.64 -7.01 -5.62
C ILE A 163 -6.51 -6.55 -7.09
N GLY A 164 -5.36 -6.01 -7.49
CA GLY A 164 -5.10 -5.60 -8.86
C GLY A 164 -3.89 -4.67 -8.97
N PHE A 165 -3.61 -4.17 -10.16
CA PHE A 165 -2.40 -3.38 -10.41
C PHE A 165 -2.57 -2.34 -11.54
N GLU A 166 -1.62 -1.43 -11.59
CA GLU A 166 -1.43 -0.42 -12.64
C GLU A 166 0.06 -0.43 -13.03
N LEU A 167 0.35 -0.53 -14.32
CA LEU A 167 1.72 -0.48 -14.85
C LEU A 167 1.98 0.89 -15.48
N GLN A 168 3.04 1.54 -15.03
CA GLN A 168 3.56 2.80 -15.57
C GLN A 168 4.94 2.59 -16.19
N LYS A 169 5.30 3.45 -17.15
CA LYS A 169 6.45 3.23 -18.02
C LYS A 169 7.67 4.03 -17.57
N LEU A 170 8.78 3.35 -17.32
CA LEU A 170 10.12 3.94 -17.37
C LEU A 170 10.66 3.99 -18.82
N GLY A 171 11.43 5.04 -19.12
CA GLY A 171 11.50 5.57 -20.49
C GLY A 171 12.67 5.12 -21.36
N VAL A 172 12.41 4.24 -22.35
CA VAL A 172 13.17 4.22 -23.62
C VAL A 172 12.22 4.28 -24.83
N ALA A 173 12.58 5.07 -25.85
CA ALA A 173 11.79 5.25 -27.06
C ALA A 173 11.98 4.11 -28.08
N GLY A 174 11.47 2.90 -27.76
CA GLY A 174 11.48 1.76 -28.70
C GLY A 174 10.62 0.56 -28.26
N GLU A 175 10.51 0.32 -26.97
CA GLU A 175 10.07 -0.97 -26.40
C GLU A 175 8.55 -1.21 -26.32
N ARG A 176 7.74 -0.49 -27.10
CA ARG A 176 6.26 -0.67 -27.11
C ARG A 176 5.82 -2.14 -27.27
N PRO A 177 6.46 -3.00 -28.09
CA PRO A 177 6.09 -4.41 -28.19
C PRO A 177 6.40 -5.22 -26.93
N LEU A 178 7.51 -4.91 -26.25
CA LEU A 178 7.97 -5.60 -25.04
C LEU A 178 7.10 -5.22 -23.83
N LEU A 179 6.81 -3.92 -23.66
CA LEU A 179 5.85 -3.47 -22.63
C LEU A 179 4.46 -4.07 -22.87
N ARG A 180 3.99 -4.16 -24.12
CA ARG A 180 2.73 -4.87 -24.44
C ARG A 180 2.78 -6.36 -24.09
N ARG A 181 3.94 -7.03 -24.20
CA ARG A 181 4.13 -8.42 -23.76
C ARG A 181 4.16 -8.56 -22.25
N LEU A 182 4.82 -7.65 -21.52
CA LEU A 182 4.75 -7.60 -20.05
C LEU A 182 3.32 -7.37 -19.58
N VAL A 183 2.65 -6.32 -20.07
CA VAL A 183 1.25 -6.01 -19.78
C VAL A 183 0.34 -7.20 -20.11
N ALA A 184 0.45 -7.81 -21.29
CA ALA A 184 -0.38 -8.97 -21.65
C ALA A 184 -0.04 -10.22 -20.83
N GLY A 185 1.20 -10.36 -20.35
CA GLY A 185 1.62 -11.43 -19.44
C GLY A 185 1.06 -11.22 -18.03
N PHE A 186 1.21 -10.02 -17.48
CA PHE A 186 0.70 -9.63 -16.16
C PHE A 186 -0.83 -9.60 -16.12
N ALA A 187 -1.50 -9.17 -17.20
CA ALA A 187 -2.95 -9.19 -17.32
C ALA A 187 -3.55 -10.61 -17.49
N ARG A 188 -2.73 -11.60 -17.82
CA ARG A 188 -3.10 -13.02 -17.81
C ARG A 188 -2.80 -13.69 -16.46
N LEU A 189 -2.15 -12.99 -15.52
CA LEU A 189 -2.02 -13.49 -14.16
C LEU A 189 -3.42 -13.49 -13.52
N GLN A 190 -3.82 -14.65 -13.04
CA GLN A 190 -5.06 -14.80 -12.30
C GLN A 190 -4.89 -14.31 -10.87
N GLU A 191 -6.01 -14.10 -10.18
CA GLU A 191 -6.08 -13.66 -8.79
C GLU A 191 -5.20 -14.49 -7.84
N HIS A 192 -5.11 -15.81 -8.06
CA HIS A 192 -4.25 -16.70 -7.26
C HIS A 192 -2.75 -16.35 -7.34
N VAL A 193 -2.30 -15.76 -8.46
CA VAL A 193 -0.90 -15.33 -8.62
C VAL A 193 -0.68 -13.95 -7.99
N LEU A 194 -1.68 -13.07 -7.99
CA LEU A 194 -1.60 -11.80 -7.23
C LEU A 194 -1.59 -12.06 -5.72
N ALA A 195 -2.26 -13.12 -5.25
CA ALA A 195 -2.22 -13.54 -3.86
C ALA A 195 -0.82 -14.00 -3.38
N GLU A 196 0.11 -14.32 -4.29
CA GLU A 196 1.51 -14.59 -3.94
C GLU A 196 2.16 -13.35 -3.30
N LEU A 197 1.84 -12.14 -3.78
CA LEU A 197 2.34 -10.86 -3.26
C LEU A 197 1.73 -10.44 -1.91
N ALA A 198 0.85 -11.25 -1.32
CA ALA A 198 0.26 -10.95 -0.02
C ALA A 198 1.27 -11.12 1.12
N PHE A 199 1.27 -10.20 2.08
CA PHE A 199 2.18 -10.24 3.23
C PHE A 199 1.46 -9.93 4.56
N PRO A 200 1.92 -10.50 5.69
CA PRO A 200 1.38 -10.20 7.01
C PRO A 200 1.79 -8.79 7.47
N LEU A 201 0.93 -8.15 8.25
CA LEU A 201 1.11 -6.81 8.80
C LEU A 201 0.88 -6.84 10.31
N THR A 202 1.90 -6.59 11.12
CA THR A 202 1.76 -6.58 12.59
C THR A 202 1.40 -5.18 13.08
N ILE A 203 0.16 -5.01 13.52
CA ILE A 203 -0.34 -3.76 14.09
C ILE A 203 0.20 -3.64 15.53
N PRO A 204 0.88 -2.53 15.90
CA PRO A 204 1.63 -2.40 17.16
C PRO A 204 0.72 -2.09 18.36
N VAL A 205 -0.30 -2.93 18.57
CA VAL A 205 -1.18 -2.91 19.74
C VAL A 205 -0.98 -4.24 20.46
N GLY A 206 -0.25 -4.18 21.58
CA GLY A 206 0.01 -5.32 22.44
C GLY A 206 -1.05 -5.50 23.52
N PHE A 207 -1.34 -6.75 23.88
CA PHE A 207 -2.23 -7.10 24.99
C PHE A 207 -1.54 -8.03 25.98
N GLU A 208 -1.66 -7.73 27.27
CA GLU A 208 -1.29 -8.65 28.34
C GLU A 208 -2.29 -9.82 28.37
N SER A 209 -1.76 -11.05 28.29
CA SER A 209 -2.54 -12.29 28.37
C SER A 209 -2.85 -12.73 29.81
N GLU A 210 -2.36 -11.99 30.81
CA GLU A 210 -2.55 -12.29 32.23
C GLU A 210 -2.55 -11.00 33.05
N LEU A 211 -3.66 -10.72 33.74
CA LEU A 211 -3.73 -9.67 34.75
C LEU A 211 -3.10 -10.17 36.05
N ARG A 212 -2.15 -9.42 36.61
CA ARG A 212 -1.46 -9.78 37.86
C ARG A 212 -1.76 -8.80 38.98
N LEU A 213 -2.31 -9.31 40.08
CA LEU A 213 -2.41 -8.61 41.35
C LEU A 213 -1.20 -8.98 42.20
N ALA A 214 -0.32 -8.00 42.46
CA ALA A 214 0.90 -8.20 43.24
C ALA A 214 0.67 -8.63 44.70
N GLY A 215 -0.55 -8.43 45.22
CA GLY A 215 -0.90 -8.64 46.61
C GLY A 215 -0.38 -7.53 47.53
N ARG A 216 -0.85 -7.54 48.78
CA ARG A 216 -0.45 -6.65 49.87
C ARG A 216 -0.80 -7.31 51.20
N GLU A 217 0.21 -7.68 51.98
CA GLU A 217 0.03 -8.28 53.32
C GLU A 217 0.02 -7.21 54.45
N GLU A 218 0.50 -5.99 54.15
CA GLU A 218 0.59 -4.89 55.11
C GLU A 218 -0.62 -3.93 55.07
N GLY A 219 -1.21 -3.70 56.24
CA GLY A 219 -2.34 -2.80 56.46
C GLY A 219 -3.61 -3.51 56.92
N PRO A 220 -4.73 -2.77 57.10
CA PRO A 220 -6.00 -3.34 57.55
C PRO A 220 -6.69 -4.23 56.50
N VAL A 221 -6.30 -4.14 55.23
CA VAL A 221 -6.81 -4.97 54.14
C VAL A 221 -5.68 -5.82 53.59
N ARG A 222 -5.79 -7.15 53.72
CA ARG A 222 -4.83 -8.10 53.16
C ARG A 222 -5.35 -8.67 51.85
N ILE A 223 -4.55 -8.52 50.79
CA ILE A 223 -4.85 -9.02 49.45
C ILE A 223 -3.76 -10.03 49.10
N ARG A 224 -4.12 -11.30 48.87
CA ARG A 224 -3.12 -12.28 48.42
C ARG A 224 -2.75 -12.05 46.95
N PRO A 225 -1.50 -12.31 46.55
CA PRO A 225 -1.12 -12.25 45.15
C PRO A 225 -1.96 -13.25 44.32
N ALA A 226 -2.43 -12.81 43.16
CA ALA A 226 -3.30 -13.60 42.30
C ALA A 226 -3.12 -13.18 40.84
N SER A 227 -3.38 -14.09 39.91
CA SER A 227 -3.41 -13.78 38.49
C SER A 227 -4.67 -14.28 37.82
N CYS A 228 -5.04 -13.65 36.71
CA CYS A 228 -6.21 -13.98 35.92
C CYS A 228 -5.80 -14.00 34.44
N PRO A 229 -5.87 -15.16 33.76
CA PRO A 229 -5.59 -15.21 32.33
C PRO A 229 -6.68 -14.45 31.56
N VAL A 230 -6.28 -13.60 30.64
CA VAL A 230 -7.18 -12.82 29.78
C VAL A 230 -7.15 -13.38 28.37
N ARG A 231 -8.33 -13.70 27.85
CA ARG A 231 -8.51 -14.08 26.45
C ARG A 231 -9.04 -12.87 25.68
N VAL A 232 -8.24 -12.42 24.71
CA VAL A 232 -8.65 -11.42 23.73
C VAL A 232 -9.07 -12.10 22.43
N THR A 233 -10.16 -11.65 21.84
CA THR A 233 -10.63 -12.03 20.50
C THR A 233 -11.01 -10.79 19.70
N VAL A 234 -10.71 -10.75 18.41
CA VAL A 234 -11.24 -9.70 17.52
C VAL A 234 -12.66 -10.12 17.11
N ARG A 235 -13.64 -9.26 17.39
CA ARG A 235 -15.05 -9.46 17.03
C ARG A 235 -15.39 -8.84 15.68
N ASP A 236 -14.86 -7.65 15.42
CA ASP A 236 -15.06 -6.93 14.16
C ASP A 236 -13.87 -5.99 13.91
N ALA A 237 -13.64 -5.64 12.64
CA ALA A 237 -12.67 -4.64 12.24
C ALA A 237 -13.18 -3.87 11.02
N ALA A 238 -13.03 -2.54 11.05
CA ALA A 238 -13.46 -1.67 9.97
C ALA A 238 -12.51 -0.47 9.84
N ALA A 239 -12.05 -0.19 8.63
CA ALA A 239 -11.39 1.06 8.29
C ALA A 239 -12.43 2.11 7.87
N HIS A 240 -12.43 3.27 8.53
CA HIS A 240 -13.17 4.46 8.07
C HIS A 240 -12.71 5.72 8.82
N GLY A 241 -12.83 6.88 8.17
CA GLY A 241 -12.50 8.17 8.79
C GLY A 241 -11.02 8.35 9.14
N GLY A 242 -10.11 7.76 8.35
CA GLY A 242 -8.66 7.83 8.60
C GLY A 242 -8.19 6.95 9.76
N ARG A 243 -9.00 5.98 10.18
CA ARG A 243 -8.72 5.08 11.31
C ARG A 243 -9.13 3.64 11.00
N LEU A 244 -8.37 2.71 11.55
CA LEU A 244 -8.72 1.30 11.64
C LEU A 244 -9.33 1.07 13.02
N TRP A 245 -10.63 0.81 13.05
CA TRP A 245 -11.39 0.49 14.24
C TRP A 245 -11.40 -1.03 14.42
N ILE A 246 -11.07 -1.48 15.62
CA ILE A 246 -10.91 -2.90 15.95
C ILE A 246 -11.70 -3.12 17.24
N VAL A 247 -12.73 -3.98 17.18
CA VAL A 247 -13.57 -4.32 18.32
C VAL A 247 -13.10 -5.62 18.93
N LEU A 248 -12.79 -5.57 20.22
CA LEU A 248 -12.21 -6.68 20.95
C LEU A 248 -13.20 -7.23 21.99
N GLY A 249 -13.43 -8.53 21.91
CA GLY A 249 -13.98 -9.31 23.01
C GLY A 249 -12.87 -9.60 24.02
N ILE A 250 -13.14 -9.33 25.29
CA ILE A 250 -12.22 -9.62 26.40
C ILE A 250 -12.97 -10.54 27.38
N GLU A 251 -12.43 -11.74 27.57
CA GLU A 251 -12.92 -12.73 28.52
C GLU A 251 -11.87 -12.94 29.62
N ALA A 252 -12.22 -12.60 30.86
CA ALA A 252 -11.41 -12.91 32.03
C ALA A 252 -11.63 -14.38 32.44
N GLY A 253 -10.55 -15.13 32.62
CA GLY A 253 -10.58 -16.49 33.14
C GLY A 253 -10.76 -16.55 34.67
N PRO A 254 -10.66 -17.74 35.26
CA PRO A 254 -10.71 -17.90 36.71
C PRO A 254 -9.46 -17.30 37.38
N TRP A 255 -9.66 -16.57 38.47
CA TRP A 255 -8.56 -16.09 39.31
C TRP A 255 -7.82 -17.26 39.96
N THR A 256 -6.53 -17.38 39.65
CA THR A 256 -5.62 -18.33 40.26
C THR A 256 -4.79 -17.59 41.31
N ARG A 257 -4.75 -18.10 42.55
CA ARG A 257 -3.84 -17.54 43.57
C ARG A 257 -2.42 -17.91 43.19
N ALA A 258 -1.49 -16.95 43.23
CA ALA A 258 -0.08 -17.31 43.11
C ALA A 258 0.32 -18.16 44.32
N ALA A 259 1.13 -19.18 44.11
CA ALA A 259 1.72 -19.92 45.21
C ALA A 259 2.56 -18.94 46.06
N PRO A 260 2.52 -19.01 47.40
CA PRO A 260 3.39 -18.19 48.23
C PRO A 260 4.85 -18.47 47.83
N PRO A 261 5.72 -17.44 47.73
CA PRO A 261 7.13 -17.64 47.38
C PRO A 261 7.72 -18.64 48.37
N GLY A 262 8.26 -19.75 47.84
CA GLY A 262 8.66 -20.89 48.63
C GLY A 262 9.70 -20.50 49.68
N GLY A 263 9.28 -20.46 50.95
CA GLY A 263 10.15 -20.13 52.05
C GLY A 263 11.25 -21.17 52.17
N ARG A 264 12.48 -20.79 51.76
CA ARG A 264 13.68 -21.50 52.19
C ARG A 264 13.76 -21.35 53.71
N ARG A 265 13.57 -22.46 54.40
CA ARG A 265 13.95 -22.64 55.81
C ARG A 265 15.46 -22.75 55.92
#